data_AF-A0A0N1EGU5-F1
#
_entry.id   AF-A0A0N1EGU5-F1
#
_cell.length_a   1.000
_cell.length_b   1.000
_cell.length_c   1.000
_cell.angle_alpha   90.00
_cell.angle_beta   90.00
_cell.angle_gamma   90.00
#
_symmetry.space_group_name_H-M   'P 1'
#
loop_
_entity.id
_entity.type
_entity.pdbx_description
1 polymer ?
#
loop_
_entity_poly.entity_id
_entity_poly.type
_entity_poly.pdbx_seq_one_letter_code
_entity_poly.pdbx_strand_id
1 'polypeptide(L)'
;MKANEETPGPGGERRFRAFLSYSHADEHFARKLHQWLESYRIPPRLVGSATPMGHVPPRLSPIFRDRAELPAASSLDEEVRQALSQSDALLVLCSPAARASRWVDAEIALFRSLHPDRPIIAALVLGDPAVSFPSALLEPDAEGVVREPIAADFRPDHDGTRLARLKIVAGLTGVALDQIIQRDAQRQLRRVIAITLLTVLLTLSMALMLIFALRARMEAEHQRQQAEGLIEFMLTDLRQRLEGVGRLDVLQSVNKRALDYYADQSDLKTLPADSLERRARILHAMGEDDHKRGDVAGALAKFSEAHRVTGALLAASPQDPPRLFAHAQSEFWLGYVDFIDYRYEKALPRFIAYRGLAEQLVRLVPGDQSYWRELAYAQGNICTIAVTRRGPEKQLAECSDALATMERVGRMVPGDFSVKADIANRHAWMADALRVQGRNVDALHERAQQAAIVQRLLKDDPKNVSYLQDWMLARYSMSQLLNSLGERHRAEKMREDARRDVERLIESDPENNDWRLWKAKLTKPLDK
;
A
#
# COMPACT_ATOMS: atom_id res chain seq x y z
N MET A 1 21.72 -24.38 48.59
CA MET A 1 22.48 -25.30 49.48
C MET A 1 23.79 -24.62 49.82
N LYS A 2 23.96 -24.29 51.11
CA LYS A 2 25.12 -23.58 51.66
C LYS A 2 26.35 -24.48 51.58
N ALA A 3 27.44 -23.99 51.00
CA ALA A 3 28.71 -24.68 50.96
C ALA A 3 29.45 -24.44 52.28
N ASN A 4 29.90 -25.52 52.90
CA ASN A 4 30.72 -25.57 54.11
C ASN A 4 32.01 -24.75 53.90
N GLU A 5 32.25 -23.78 54.78
CA GLU A 5 33.58 -23.20 54.99
C GLU A 5 34.37 -24.15 55.90
N GLU A 6 35.31 -24.90 55.32
CA GLU A 6 36.35 -25.59 56.08
C GLU A 6 37.52 -24.63 56.30
N THR A 7 37.64 -24.12 57.52
CA THR A 7 38.84 -23.47 58.05
C THR A 7 39.96 -24.51 58.23
N PRO A 8 41.18 -24.34 57.68
CA PRO A 8 42.29 -25.25 57.97
C PRO A 8 42.86 -24.97 59.37
N GLY A 9 43.06 -26.04 60.15
CA GLY A 9 43.70 -26.00 61.47
C GLY A 9 45.19 -25.59 61.44
N PRO A 10 45.76 -25.18 62.58
CA PRO A 10 47.12 -24.69 62.66
C PRO A 10 48.09 -25.88 62.70
N GLY A 11 48.79 -26.15 61.59
CA GLY A 11 49.83 -27.20 61.52
C GLY A 11 49.99 -27.94 60.19
N GLY A 12 49.25 -27.58 59.13
CA GLY A 12 49.49 -28.12 57.79
C GLY A 12 50.58 -27.34 57.04
N GLU A 13 51.61 -28.02 56.56
CA GLU A 13 52.64 -27.44 55.67
C GLU A 13 51.96 -26.73 54.48
N ARG A 14 52.22 -25.42 54.30
CA ARG A 14 51.62 -24.63 53.21
C ARG A 14 52.24 -25.04 51.89
N ARG A 15 51.63 -25.97 51.18
CA ARG A 15 52.07 -26.36 49.84
C ARG A 15 51.66 -25.33 48.78
N PHE A 16 52.63 -24.78 48.07
CA PHE A 16 52.42 -23.81 46.99
C PHE A 16 52.36 -24.52 45.63
N ARG A 17 51.50 -24.05 44.73
CA ARG A 17 51.41 -24.57 43.35
C ARG A 17 52.59 -24.16 42.48
N ALA A 18 53.16 -23.00 42.76
CA ALA A 18 54.37 -22.54 42.13
C ALA A 18 55.08 -21.52 43.02
N PHE A 19 56.40 -21.43 42.88
CA PHE A 19 57.22 -20.32 43.33
C PHE A 19 57.51 -19.39 42.15
N LEU A 20 57.27 -18.08 42.28
CA LEU A 20 57.58 -17.09 41.26
C LEU A 20 58.92 -16.40 41.58
N SER A 21 59.97 -16.78 40.85
CA SER A 21 61.30 -16.18 40.92
C SER A 21 61.45 -15.08 39.86
N TYR A 22 61.94 -13.90 40.26
CA TYR A 22 62.08 -12.74 39.38
C TYR A 22 63.14 -11.76 39.89
N SER A 23 63.70 -10.94 38.99
CA SER A 23 64.56 -9.81 39.38
C SER A 23 63.74 -8.60 39.83
N HIS A 24 64.26 -7.76 40.72
CA HIS A 24 63.59 -6.54 41.15
C HIS A 24 63.17 -5.63 39.98
N ALA A 25 63.95 -5.61 38.89
CA ALA A 25 63.62 -4.86 37.68
C ALA A 25 62.32 -5.35 36.98
N ASP A 26 61.91 -6.60 37.22
CA ASP A 26 60.74 -7.24 36.63
C ASP A 26 59.50 -7.24 37.55
N GLU A 27 59.55 -6.54 38.70
CA GLU A 27 58.53 -6.62 39.76
C GLU A 27 57.11 -6.28 39.25
N HIS A 28 56.99 -5.25 38.41
CA HIS A 28 55.69 -4.84 37.86
C HIS A 28 55.05 -5.95 37.02
N PHE A 29 55.88 -6.65 36.23
CA PHE A 29 55.42 -7.77 35.41
C PHE A 29 55.07 -8.99 36.29
N ALA A 30 55.93 -9.30 37.26
CA ALA A 30 55.72 -10.35 38.25
C ALA A 30 54.40 -10.20 38.99
N ARG A 31 54.10 -8.98 39.45
CA ARG A 31 52.84 -8.66 40.17
C ARG A 31 51.61 -8.91 39.30
N LYS A 32 51.62 -8.46 38.03
CA LYS A 32 50.51 -8.66 37.10
C LYS A 32 50.30 -10.13 36.74
N LEU A 33 51.39 -10.86 36.53
CA LEU A 33 51.33 -12.29 36.21
C LEU A 33 50.83 -13.11 37.41
N HIS A 34 51.34 -12.81 38.60
CA HIS A 34 50.91 -13.43 39.86
C HIS A 34 49.39 -13.26 40.09
N GLN A 35 48.87 -12.03 40.01
CA GLN A 35 47.44 -11.75 40.15
C GLN A 35 46.59 -12.52 39.12
N TRP A 36 47.06 -12.58 37.87
CA TRP A 36 46.37 -13.31 36.82
C TRP A 36 46.32 -14.80 37.12
N LEU A 37 47.45 -15.42 37.50
CA LEU A 37 47.54 -16.84 37.82
C LEU A 37 46.68 -17.22 39.03
N GLU A 38 46.68 -16.41 40.09
CA GLU A 38 45.84 -16.60 41.28
C GLU A 38 44.33 -16.55 40.95
N SER A 39 43.93 -15.69 40.02
CA SER A 39 42.53 -15.55 39.59
C SER A 39 42.09 -16.59 38.54
N TYR A 40 43.04 -17.29 37.91
CA TYR A 40 42.76 -18.16 36.79
C TYR A 40 42.00 -19.42 37.24
N ARG A 41 40.87 -19.70 36.58
CA ARG A 41 40.06 -20.91 36.82
C ARG A 41 40.28 -21.92 35.72
N ILE A 42 40.65 -23.13 36.12
CA ILE A 42 40.85 -24.22 35.17
C ILE A 42 39.48 -24.69 34.63
N PRO A 43 39.35 -24.98 33.33
CA PRO A 43 38.10 -25.47 32.76
C PRO A 43 37.57 -26.72 33.50
N PRO A 44 36.27 -26.77 33.87
CA PRO A 44 35.72 -27.84 34.73
C PRO A 44 35.90 -29.27 34.22
N ARG A 45 36.08 -29.45 32.90
CA ARG A 45 36.29 -30.78 32.28
C ARG A 45 37.72 -31.30 32.45
N LEU A 46 38.67 -30.40 32.71
CA LEU A 46 40.08 -30.73 32.90
C LEU A 46 40.41 -30.90 34.39
N VAL A 47 39.59 -30.36 35.29
CA VAL A 47 39.76 -30.51 36.74
C VAL A 47 39.60 -31.99 37.12
N GLY A 48 40.58 -32.51 37.86
CA GLY A 48 40.63 -33.92 38.28
C GLY A 48 41.23 -34.88 37.25
N SER A 49 41.51 -34.43 36.01
CA SER A 49 42.24 -35.23 35.03
C SER A 49 43.64 -35.58 35.55
N ALA A 50 44.09 -36.82 35.31
CA ALA A 50 45.43 -37.26 35.68
C ALA A 50 46.44 -36.74 34.64
N THR A 51 47.49 -36.07 35.11
CA THR A 51 48.59 -35.56 34.29
C THR A 51 49.93 -35.99 34.89
N PRO A 52 51.06 -35.84 34.17
CA PRO A 52 52.39 -36.09 34.75
C PRO A 52 52.68 -35.27 36.01
N MET A 53 51.97 -34.15 36.21
CA MET A 53 52.08 -33.24 37.36
C MET A 53 51.07 -33.55 38.48
N GLY A 54 50.35 -34.68 38.39
CA GLY A 54 49.28 -35.07 39.30
C GLY A 54 47.89 -34.68 38.79
N HIS A 55 46.91 -34.66 39.70
CA HIS A 55 45.54 -34.27 39.34
C HIS A 55 45.42 -32.76 39.16
N VAL A 56 44.81 -32.36 38.04
CA VAL A 56 44.62 -30.95 37.70
C VAL A 56 43.69 -30.27 38.71
N PRO A 57 44.11 -29.17 39.36
CA PRO A 57 43.30 -28.50 40.36
C PRO A 57 42.22 -27.58 39.74
N PRO A 58 41.24 -27.11 40.52
CA PRO A 58 40.29 -26.09 40.04
C PRO A 58 40.91 -24.70 39.89
N ARG A 59 42.00 -24.41 40.62
CA ARG A 59 42.74 -23.14 40.64
C ARG A 59 44.23 -23.39 40.82
N LEU A 60 45.04 -22.41 40.36
CA LEU A 60 46.49 -22.41 40.52
C LEU A 60 46.96 -21.75 41.84
N SER A 61 46.03 -21.35 42.70
CA SER A 61 46.30 -20.76 44.02
C SER A 61 46.62 -21.84 45.08
N PRO A 62 47.57 -21.61 46.01
CA PRO A 62 48.38 -20.41 46.19
C PRO A 62 49.71 -20.47 45.41
N ILE A 63 50.15 -19.33 44.86
CA ILE A 63 51.47 -19.13 44.25
C ILE A 63 52.29 -18.23 45.17
N PHE A 64 53.46 -18.71 45.59
CA PHE A 64 54.38 -17.90 46.37
C PHE A 64 55.07 -16.88 45.47
N ARG A 65 55.07 -15.61 45.89
CA ARG A 65 55.83 -14.53 45.26
C ARG A 65 56.60 -13.83 46.37
N ASP A 66 57.92 -13.91 46.31
CA ASP A 66 58.76 -13.18 47.25
C ASP A 66 58.60 -11.66 47.07
N ARG A 67 58.74 -10.89 48.16
CA ARG A 67 58.84 -9.44 48.13
C ARG A 67 60.33 -9.11 48.02
N ALA A 68 60.77 -8.66 46.85
CA ALA A 68 62.14 -8.22 46.64
C ALA A 68 62.48 -6.96 47.46
N GLU A 69 62.76 -7.12 48.75
CA GLU A 69 63.54 -6.23 49.61
C GLU A 69 64.50 -7.14 50.39
N LEU A 70 65.81 -7.08 50.19
CA LEU A 70 66.75 -6.62 51.21
C LEU A 70 68.17 -6.41 50.61
N PRO A 71 68.78 -5.22 50.72
CA PRO A 71 70.16 -4.96 50.27
C PRO A 71 71.28 -5.49 51.19
N ALA A 72 70.99 -6.33 52.22
CA ALA A 72 71.95 -6.58 53.30
C ALA A 72 71.89 -7.98 53.95
N ALA A 73 71.60 -9.05 53.21
CA ALA A 73 71.75 -10.43 53.71
C ALA A 73 72.68 -11.23 52.79
N SER A 74 73.68 -11.91 53.37
CA SER A 74 74.70 -12.71 52.66
C SER A 74 74.27 -14.18 52.39
N SER A 75 73.01 -14.53 52.60
CA SER A 75 72.43 -15.86 52.34
C SER A 75 70.94 -15.75 52.01
N LEU A 76 70.38 -16.72 51.27
CA LEU A 76 68.93 -16.83 51.07
C LEU A 76 68.22 -16.86 52.44
N ASP A 77 67.12 -16.11 52.56
CA ASP A 77 66.28 -16.11 53.75
C ASP A 77 65.66 -17.50 53.98
N GLU A 78 65.50 -17.89 55.24
CA GLU A 78 64.96 -19.22 55.62
C GLU A 78 63.52 -19.38 55.13
N GLU A 79 62.75 -18.28 55.06
CA GLU A 79 61.39 -18.26 54.51
C GLU A 79 61.36 -18.61 53.01
N VAL A 80 62.29 -18.08 52.21
CA VAL A 80 62.40 -18.38 50.77
C VAL A 80 62.81 -19.83 50.55
N ARG A 81 63.76 -20.34 51.34
CA ARG A 81 64.17 -21.75 51.31
C ARG A 81 63.01 -22.68 51.64
N GLN A 82 62.20 -22.34 52.64
CA GLN A 82 61.01 -23.10 53.01
C GLN A 82 59.92 -23.02 51.93
N ALA A 83 59.68 -21.86 51.34
CA ALA A 83 58.71 -21.71 50.25
C ALA A 83 59.11 -22.51 49.00
N LEU A 84 60.40 -22.51 48.64
CA LEU A 84 60.93 -23.34 47.55
C LEU A 84 60.78 -24.84 47.82
N SER A 85 61.03 -25.29 49.06
CA SER A 85 60.85 -26.71 49.41
C SER A 85 59.38 -27.14 49.35
N GLN A 86 58.44 -26.22 49.59
CA GLN A 86 57.01 -26.48 49.58
C GLN A 86 56.31 -26.20 48.24
N SER A 87 57.04 -25.84 47.18
CA SER A 87 56.46 -25.48 45.86
C SER A 87 56.47 -26.62 44.85
N ASP A 88 55.32 -26.88 44.21
CA ASP A 88 55.15 -27.94 43.19
C ASP A 88 55.89 -27.66 41.87
N ALA A 89 56.19 -26.39 41.57
CA ALA A 89 56.90 -25.94 40.38
C ALA A 89 57.65 -24.62 40.65
N LEU A 90 58.66 -24.33 39.84
CA LEU A 90 59.34 -23.02 39.83
C LEU A 90 58.99 -22.28 38.53
N LEU A 91 58.45 -21.07 38.64
CA LEU A 91 58.20 -20.16 37.53
C LEU A 91 59.24 -19.03 37.59
N VAL A 92 60.10 -18.96 36.57
CA VAL A 92 61.18 -17.96 36.49
C VAL A 92 60.83 -16.92 35.46
N LEU A 93 60.80 -15.64 35.85
CA LEU A 93 60.75 -14.55 34.89
C LEU A 93 62.15 -14.32 34.31
N CYS A 94 62.31 -14.62 33.04
CA CYS A 94 63.56 -14.47 32.31
C CYS A 94 63.62 -13.09 31.63
N SER A 95 64.66 -12.34 31.98
CA SER A 95 65.03 -11.04 31.44
C SER A 95 66.56 -10.87 31.54
N PRO A 96 67.19 -9.92 30.84
CA PRO A 96 68.61 -9.63 31.04
C PRO A 96 68.95 -9.30 32.51
N ALA A 97 68.01 -8.68 33.24
CA ALA A 97 68.17 -8.38 34.67
C ALA A 97 68.03 -9.62 35.56
N ALA A 98 67.20 -10.59 35.17
CA ALA A 98 67.10 -11.88 35.86
C ALA A 98 68.36 -12.72 35.66
N ARG A 99 68.93 -12.75 34.44
CA ARG A 99 70.21 -13.42 34.18
C ARG A 99 71.37 -12.86 34.99
N ALA A 100 71.40 -11.54 35.22
CA ALA A 100 72.42 -10.90 36.05
C ALA A 100 72.16 -11.03 37.57
N SER A 101 71.01 -11.56 37.98
CA SER A 101 70.63 -11.67 39.39
C SER A 101 71.18 -12.94 40.01
N ARG A 102 72.15 -12.79 40.93
CA ARG A 102 72.66 -13.89 41.75
C ARG A 102 71.56 -14.60 42.56
N TRP A 103 70.51 -13.86 42.95
CA TRP A 103 69.41 -14.42 43.74
C TRP A 103 68.53 -15.36 42.92
N VAL A 104 68.16 -14.96 41.70
CA VAL A 104 67.38 -15.81 40.79
C VAL A 104 68.16 -17.10 40.47
N ASP A 105 69.46 -16.97 40.19
CA ASP A 105 70.34 -18.10 39.91
C ASP A 105 70.44 -19.06 41.12
N ALA A 106 70.58 -18.51 42.33
CA ALA A 106 70.63 -19.29 43.57
C ALA A 106 69.29 -19.96 43.92
N GLU A 107 68.15 -19.33 43.64
CA GLU A 107 66.82 -19.92 43.80
C GLU A 107 66.60 -21.09 42.85
N ILE A 108 67.02 -20.96 41.59
CA ILE A 108 66.96 -22.05 40.59
C ILE A 108 67.84 -23.22 41.02
N ALA A 109 69.09 -22.96 41.39
CA ALA A 109 70.02 -23.99 41.83
C ALA A 109 69.50 -24.71 43.09
N LEU A 110 68.96 -23.95 44.05
CA LEU A 110 68.36 -24.50 45.26
C LEU A 110 67.13 -25.34 44.94
N PHE A 111 66.22 -24.86 44.08
CA PHE A 111 65.03 -25.62 43.69
C PHE A 111 65.40 -26.94 43.01
N ARG A 112 66.39 -26.94 42.11
CA ARG A 112 66.92 -28.17 41.49
C ARG A 112 67.50 -29.13 42.51
N SER A 113 68.24 -28.63 43.50
CA SER A 113 68.81 -29.48 44.56
C SER A 113 67.76 -30.10 45.47
N LEU A 114 66.65 -29.40 45.72
CA LEU A 114 65.55 -29.87 46.56
C LEU A 114 64.60 -30.80 45.78
N HIS A 115 64.36 -30.50 44.51
CA HIS A 115 63.33 -31.13 43.67
C HIS A 115 63.83 -31.35 42.24
N PRO A 116 64.70 -32.34 41.97
CA PRO A 116 65.27 -32.58 40.64
C PRO A 116 64.22 -32.93 39.58
N ASP A 117 63.10 -33.53 39.98
CA ASP A 117 62.05 -34.00 39.07
C ASP A 117 60.91 -32.99 38.83
N ARG A 118 60.90 -31.85 39.54
CA ARG A 118 59.81 -30.85 39.41
C ARG A 118 60.10 -29.87 38.27
N PRO A 119 59.05 -29.38 37.57
CA PRO A 119 59.25 -28.53 36.42
C PRO A 119 59.70 -27.12 36.81
N ILE A 120 60.59 -26.58 35.98
CA ILE A 120 60.97 -25.18 35.97
C ILE A 120 60.46 -24.57 34.66
N ILE A 121 59.58 -23.59 34.78
CA ILE A 121 58.92 -22.92 33.66
C ILE A 121 59.60 -21.57 33.47
N ALA A 122 60.18 -21.36 32.29
CA ALA A 122 60.80 -20.09 31.92
C ALA A 122 59.74 -19.18 31.29
N ALA A 123 59.56 -17.98 31.84
CA ALA A 123 58.70 -16.95 31.28
C ALA A 123 59.58 -15.84 30.71
N LEU A 124 59.83 -15.85 29.40
CA LEU A 124 60.66 -14.85 28.74
C LEU A 124 59.87 -13.55 28.57
N VAL A 125 60.26 -12.52 29.33
CA VAL A 125 59.58 -11.22 29.36
C VAL A 125 60.27 -10.21 28.45
N LEU A 126 61.61 -10.22 28.42
CA LEU A 126 62.42 -9.28 27.66
C LEU A 126 63.72 -9.96 27.20
N GLY A 127 64.24 -9.55 26.03
CA GLY A 127 65.50 -10.04 25.46
C GLY A 127 65.38 -11.41 24.80
N ASP A 128 66.48 -11.87 24.18
CA ASP A 128 66.57 -13.22 23.61
C ASP A 128 66.92 -14.26 24.69
N PRO A 129 66.53 -15.54 24.51
CA PRO A 129 66.84 -16.60 25.48
C PRO A 129 68.31 -16.66 25.88
N ALA A 130 69.22 -16.46 24.91
CA ALA A 130 70.67 -16.51 25.12
C ALA A 130 71.19 -15.46 26.12
N VAL A 131 70.54 -14.31 26.21
CA VAL A 131 70.94 -13.19 27.09
C VAL A 131 70.02 -12.99 28.28
N SER A 132 68.95 -13.79 28.40
CA SER A 132 67.89 -13.56 29.38
C SER A 132 67.63 -14.76 30.29
N PHE A 133 68.07 -15.96 29.92
CA PHE A 133 67.96 -17.14 30.78
C PHE A 133 69.12 -17.13 31.79
N PRO A 134 68.84 -17.21 33.11
CA PRO A 134 69.88 -17.43 34.11
C PRO A 134 70.71 -18.68 33.82
N SER A 135 71.97 -18.66 34.24
CA SER A 135 72.95 -19.74 34.00
C SER A 135 72.44 -21.06 34.56
N ALA A 136 71.88 -21.03 35.77
CA ALA A 136 71.34 -22.19 36.47
C ALA A 136 70.13 -22.84 35.76
N LEU A 137 69.46 -22.17 34.80
CA LEU A 137 68.45 -22.83 33.96
C LEU A 137 69.08 -23.71 32.87
N LEU A 138 70.31 -23.42 32.47
CA LEU A 138 71.01 -24.06 31.35
C LEU A 138 72.02 -25.11 31.81
N GLU A 139 72.23 -25.27 33.12
CA GLU A 139 73.10 -26.30 33.68
C GLU A 139 72.53 -27.71 33.41
N PRO A 140 73.37 -28.71 33.10
CA PRO A 140 72.94 -30.11 32.96
C PRO A 140 72.34 -30.64 34.27
N ASP A 141 71.34 -31.51 34.16
CA ASP A 141 70.86 -32.29 35.32
C ASP A 141 71.91 -33.32 35.79
N ALA A 142 71.62 -34.05 36.87
CA ALA A 142 72.56 -35.03 37.47
C ALA A 142 72.94 -36.15 36.48
N GLU A 143 72.16 -36.34 35.42
CA GLU A 143 72.34 -37.30 34.34
C GLU A 143 73.07 -36.70 33.11
N GLY A 144 73.47 -35.42 33.17
CA GLY A 144 74.19 -34.73 32.10
C GLY A 144 73.31 -34.23 30.96
N VAL A 145 71.99 -34.23 31.12
CA VAL A 145 71.02 -33.77 30.12
C VAL A 145 70.66 -32.31 30.38
N VAL A 146 70.86 -31.44 29.38
CA VAL A 146 70.32 -30.07 29.42
C VAL A 146 68.85 -30.13 29.02
N ARG A 147 67.94 -30.11 30.00
CA ARG A 147 66.50 -30.01 29.73
C ARG A 147 66.19 -28.58 29.30
N GLU A 148 65.79 -28.38 28.04
CA GLU A 148 65.27 -27.07 27.60
C GLU A 148 64.04 -26.71 28.46
N PRO A 149 64.06 -25.58 29.19
CA PRO A 149 62.93 -25.19 30.02
C PRO A 149 61.74 -24.83 29.13
N ILE A 150 60.53 -25.21 29.57
CA ILE A 150 59.29 -24.84 28.87
C ILE A 150 59.19 -23.30 28.87
N ALA A 151 59.45 -22.69 27.71
CA ALA A 151 59.49 -21.24 27.56
C ALA A 151 58.13 -20.67 27.13
N ALA A 152 57.55 -19.83 27.97
CA ALA A 152 56.43 -18.96 27.63
C ALA A 152 56.97 -17.59 27.19
N ASP A 153 56.86 -17.26 25.91
CA ASP A 153 57.45 -16.05 25.34
C ASP A 153 56.45 -14.89 25.26
N PHE A 154 56.58 -13.91 26.16
CA PHE A 154 55.66 -12.79 26.23
C PHE A 154 55.89 -11.72 25.16
N ARG A 155 56.92 -11.85 24.31
CA ARG A 155 57.20 -10.90 23.24
C ARG A 155 56.10 -10.94 22.17
N PRO A 156 55.71 -9.78 21.59
CA PRO A 156 54.60 -9.71 20.62
C PRO A 156 54.79 -10.56 19.37
N ASP A 157 56.03 -10.71 18.89
CA ASP A 157 56.36 -11.42 17.65
C ASP A 157 56.48 -12.95 17.82
N HIS A 158 56.29 -13.45 19.06
CA HIS A 158 56.32 -14.87 19.41
C HIS A 158 54.95 -15.33 19.94
N ASP A 159 54.84 -15.74 21.21
CA ASP A 159 53.55 -16.20 21.74
C ASP A 159 52.61 -15.03 22.07
N GLY A 160 53.18 -13.87 22.42
CA GLY A 160 52.41 -12.74 22.93
C GLY A 160 51.71 -13.04 24.26
N THR A 161 51.09 -12.03 24.86
CA THR A 161 50.61 -12.12 26.26
C THR A 161 49.57 -13.22 26.49
N ARG A 162 48.68 -13.48 25.52
CA ARG A 162 47.59 -14.45 25.68
C ARG A 162 48.11 -15.88 25.64
N LEU A 163 48.92 -16.24 24.65
CA LEU A 163 49.39 -17.61 24.46
C LEU A 163 50.48 -17.96 25.48
N ALA A 164 51.39 -17.04 25.80
CA ALA A 164 52.40 -17.22 26.84
C ALA A 164 51.77 -17.54 28.21
N ARG A 165 50.72 -16.82 28.59
CA ARG A 165 49.92 -17.11 29.80
C ARG A 165 49.34 -18.52 29.81
N LEU A 166 48.79 -18.98 28.69
CA LEU A 166 48.22 -20.33 28.58
C LEU A 166 49.32 -21.42 28.58
N LYS A 167 50.52 -21.13 28.05
CA LYS A 167 51.68 -22.02 28.15
C LYS A 167 52.16 -22.18 29.60
N ILE A 168 52.13 -21.12 30.40
CA ILE A 168 52.43 -21.22 31.84
C ILE A 168 51.41 -22.12 32.54
N VAL A 169 50.11 -21.93 32.27
CA VAL A 169 49.06 -22.79 32.83
C VAL A 169 49.30 -24.25 32.41
N ALA A 170 49.57 -24.51 31.14
CA ALA A 170 49.89 -25.84 30.62
C ALA A 170 51.09 -26.47 31.34
N GLY A 171 52.17 -25.70 31.55
CA GLY A 171 53.37 -26.15 32.26
C GLY A 171 53.12 -26.42 33.74
N LEU A 172 52.29 -25.62 34.41
CA LEU A 172 51.94 -25.80 35.83
C LEU A 172 50.99 -26.98 36.06
N THR A 173 50.16 -27.31 35.07
CA THR A 173 49.10 -28.32 35.22
C THR A 173 49.38 -29.61 34.47
N GLY A 174 50.38 -29.66 33.60
CA GLY A 174 50.66 -30.79 32.73
C GLY A 174 49.59 -31.06 31.65
N VAL A 175 48.74 -30.08 31.34
CA VAL A 175 47.66 -30.21 30.34
C VAL A 175 48.14 -29.68 29.00
N ALA A 176 47.82 -30.36 27.90
CA ALA A 176 48.22 -29.94 26.57
C ALA A 176 47.59 -28.57 26.19
N LEU A 177 48.40 -27.69 25.60
CA LEU A 177 48.03 -26.29 25.30
C LEU A 177 46.82 -26.17 24.36
N ASP A 178 46.69 -27.09 23.42
CA ASP A 178 45.57 -27.20 22.47
C ASP A 178 44.23 -27.46 23.19
N GLN A 179 44.23 -28.29 24.24
CA GLN A 179 43.06 -28.56 25.07
C GLN A 179 42.57 -27.32 25.84
N ILE A 180 43.49 -26.39 26.14
CA ILE A 180 43.18 -25.12 26.83
C ILE A 180 42.62 -24.08 25.83
N ILE A 181 43.07 -24.07 24.57
CA ILE A 181 42.71 -23.06 23.56
C ILE A 181 41.35 -23.30 22.86
N GLN A 182 40.96 -24.55 22.61
CA GLN A 182 39.92 -24.91 21.62
C GLN A 182 38.45 -24.45 21.86
N ARG A 183 38.11 -23.67 22.89
CA ARG A 183 36.69 -23.40 23.24
C ARG A 183 36.11 -22.05 22.80
N ASP A 184 36.92 -21.00 22.66
CA ASP A 184 36.37 -19.66 22.34
C ASP A 184 35.89 -19.55 20.88
N ALA A 185 36.66 -20.09 19.93
CA ALA A 185 36.30 -20.10 18.52
C ALA A 185 35.02 -20.91 18.24
N GLN A 186 34.86 -22.08 18.89
CA GLN A 186 33.69 -22.93 18.71
C GLN A 186 32.39 -22.29 19.25
N ARG A 187 32.46 -21.51 20.33
CA ARG A 187 31.28 -20.81 20.88
C ARG A 187 30.83 -19.67 19.98
N GLN A 188 31.77 -18.91 19.43
CA GLN A 188 31.47 -17.80 18.52
C GLN A 188 30.87 -18.33 17.21
N LEU A 189 31.44 -19.38 16.63
CA LEU A 189 30.91 -19.99 15.39
C LEU A 189 29.47 -20.50 15.57
N ARG A 190 29.18 -21.19 16.68
CA ARG A 190 27.81 -21.67 16.97
C ARG A 190 26.81 -20.52 17.17
N ARG A 191 27.23 -19.41 17.79
CA ARG A 191 26.38 -18.22 17.95
C ARG A 191 26.09 -17.55 16.61
N VAL A 192 27.11 -17.37 15.77
CA VAL A 192 26.94 -16.79 14.43
C VAL A 192 26.01 -17.66 13.58
N ILE A 193 26.22 -18.98 13.53
CA ILE A 193 25.35 -19.91 12.79
C ILE A 193 23.90 -19.82 13.28
N ALA A 194 23.67 -19.79 14.60
CA ALA A 194 22.32 -19.68 15.16
C ALA A 194 21.64 -18.35 14.79
N ILE A 195 22.38 -17.22 14.84
CA ILE A 195 21.85 -15.91 14.44
C ILE A 195 21.55 -15.89 12.93
N THR A 196 22.45 -16.40 12.09
CA THR A 196 22.23 -16.46 10.64
C THR A 196 21.02 -17.30 10.29
N LEU A 197 20.86 -18.48 10.91
CA LEU A 197 19.67 -19.32 10.76
C LEU A 197 18.39 -18.58 11.18
N LEU A 198 18.41 -17.88 12.31
CA LEU A 198 17.28 -17.09 12.76
C LEU A 198 16.93 -15.99 11.75
N THR A 199 17.92 -15.25 11.25
CA THR A 199 17.69 -14.20 10.25
C THR A 199 17.14 -14.75 8.95
N VAL A 200 17.66 -15.89 8.45
CA VAL A 200 17.18 -16.55 7.24
C VAL A 200 15.73 -17.02 7.43
N LEU A 201 15.41 -17.60 8.58
CA LEU A 201 14.06 -18.04 8.90
C LEU A 201 13.09 -16.85 8.93
N LEU A 202 13.52 -15.72 9.52
CA LEU A 202 12.74 -14.50 9.62
C LEU A 202 12.51 -13.87 8.24
N THR A 203 13.54 -13.80 7.38
CA THR A 203 13.39 -13.33 5.99
C THR A 203 12.49 -14.23 5.17
N LEU A 204 12.60 -15.55 5.33
CA LEU A 204 11.75 -16.51 4.62
C LEU A 204 10.28 -16.38 5.06
N SER A 205 10.04 -16.20 6.36
CA SER A 205 8.71 -15.97 6.90
C SER A 205 8.07 -14.67 6.39
N MET A 206 8.87 -13.60 6.30
CA MET A 206 8.42 -12.31 5.78
C MET A 206 8.12 -12.39 4.28
N ALA A 207 8.94 -13.11 3.51
CA ALA A 207 8.69 -13.38 2.10
C ALA A 207 7.39 -14.19 1.90
N LEU A 208 7.15 -15.20 2.74
CA LEU A 208 5.92 -15.99 2.71
C LEU A 208 4.68 -15.14 3.03
N MET A 209 4.76 -14.28 4.05
CA MET A 209 3.67 -13.35 4.38
C MET A 209 3.40 -12.36 3.26
N LEU A 210 4.44 -11.84 2.59
CA LEU A 210 4.27 -10.96 1.44
C LEU A 210 3.57 -11.67 0.28
N ILE A 211 3.97 -12.91 -0.04
CA ILE A 211 3.32 -13.73 -1.06
C ILE A 211 1.84 -13.98 -0.70
N PHE A 212 1.57 -14.32 0.57
CA PHE A 212 0.20 -14.50 1.05
C PHE A 212 -0.62 -13.21 0.92
N ALA A 213 -0.07 -12.07 1.33
CA ALA A 213 -0.73 -10.77 1.24
C ALA A 213 -1.02 -10.35 -0.21
N LEU A 214 -0.07 -10.59 -1.13
CA LEU A 214 -0.26 -10.31 -2.55
C LEU A 214 -1.30 -11.24 -3.17
N ARG A 215 -1.28 -12.54 -2.86
CA ARG A 215 -2.31 -13.48 -3.31
C ARG A 215 -3.69 -13.12 -2.77
N ALA A 216 -3.79 -12.75 -1.50
CA ALA A 216 -5.04 -12.31 -0.90
C ALA A 216 -5.58 -11.04 -1.58
N ARG A 217 -4.72 -10.08 -1.95
CA ARG A 217 -5.12 -8.89 -2.72
C ARG A 217 -5.59 -9.23 -4.13
N MET A 218 -4.85 -10.06 -4.86
CA MET A 218 -5.23 -10.48 -6.22
C MET A 218 -6.57 -11.24 -6.21
N GLU A 219 -6.77 -12.14 -5.26
CA GLU A 219 -8.02 -12.88 -5.10
C GLU A 219 -9.20 -11.94 -4.81
N ALA A 220 -8.99 -10.97 -3.90
CA ALA A 220 -10.01 -9.97 -3.57
C ALA A 220 -10.37 -9.07 -4.78
N GLU A 221 -9.38 -8.65 -5.56
CA GLU A 221 -9.60 -7.88 -6.80
C GLU A 221 -10.34 -8.72 -7.85
N HIS A 222 -9.99 -9.99 -7.99
CA HIS A 222 -10.65 -10.90 -8.93
C HIS A 222 -12.11 -11.13 -8.56
N GLN A 223 -12.41 -11.40 -7.28
CA GLN A 223 -13.78 -11.54 -6.78
C GLN A 223 -14.59 -10.25 -6.98
N ARG A 224 -13.98 -9.08 -6.74
CA ARG A 224 -14.62 -7.79 -7.03
C ARG A 224 -14.94 -7.64 -8.51
N GLN A 225 -13.97 -7.90 -9.40
CA GLN A 225 -14.18 -7.80 -10.84
C GLN A 225 -15.29 -8.75 -11.34
N GLN A 226 -15.36 -9.96 -10.81
CA GLN A 226 -16.45 -10.90 -11.13
C GLN A 226 -17.81 -10.37 -10.64
N ALA A 227 -17.90 -9.91 -9.40
CA ALA A 227 -19.14 -9.34 -8.86
C ALA A 227 -19.59 -8.09 -9.61
N GLU A 228 -18.67 -7.18 -9.91
CA GLU A 228 -18.94 -5.98 -10.70
C GLU A 228 -19.27 -6.30 -12.15
N GLY A 229 -18.68 -7.36 -12.73
CA GLY A 229 -19.03 -7.85 -14.06
C GLY A 229 -20.47 -8.37 -14.13
N LEU A 230 -20.95 -9.05 -13.08
CA LEU A 230 -22.35 -9.44 -12.96
C LEU A 230 -23.26 -8.21 -12.85
N ILE A 231 -22.85 -7.20 -12.07
CA ILE A 231 -23.58 -5.92 -11.96
C ILE A 231 -23.65 -5.22 -13.31
N GLU A 232 -22.54 -5.19 -14.05
CA GLU A 232 -22.50 -4.60 -15.39
C GLU A 232 -23.52 -5.28 -16.33
N PHE A 233 -23.48 -6.62 -16.41
CA PHE A 233 -24.44 -7.40 -17.19
C PHE A 233 -25.90 -7.13 -16.79
N MET A 234 -26.15 -6.97 -15.48
CA MET A 234 -27.49 -6.65 -14.97
C MET A 234 -27.97 -5.27 -15.40
N LEU A 235 -27.07 -4.28 -15.47
CA LEU A 235 -27.39 -2.90 -15.84
C LEU A 235 -27.54 -2.69 -17.34
N THR A 236 -26.82 -3.44 -18.16
CA THR A 236 -26.84 -3.32 -19.62
C THR A 236 -27.82 -4.31 -20.23
N ASP A 237 -27.42 -5.58 -20.29
CA ASP A 237 -28.07 -6.62 -21.08
C ASP A 237 -29.41 -7.04 -20.49
N LEU A 238 -29.44 -7.28 -19.17
CA LEU A 238 -30.66 -7.70 -18.49
C LEU A 238 -31.69 -6.56 -18.48
N ARG A 239 -31.24 -5.32 -18.21
CA ARG A 239 -32.08 -4.13 -18.29
C ARG A 239 -32.75 -3.97 -19.64
N GLN A 240 -31.97 -3.99 -20.72
CA GLN A 240 -32.50 -3.82 -22.07
C GLN A 240 -33.54 -4.90 -22.41
N ARG A 241 -33.32 -6.15 -21.99
CA ARG A 241 -34.27 -7.25 -22.20
C ARG A 241 -35.55 -7.08 -21.39
N LEU A 242 -35.43 -6.69 -20.11
CA LEU A 242 -36.57 -6.53 -19.21
C LEU A 242 -37.42 -5.30 -19.55
N GLU A 243 -36.80 -4.21 -20.00
CA GLU A 243 -37.53 -3.04 -20.54
C GLU A 243 -38.35 -3.43 -21.78
N GLY A 244 -37.78 -4.23 -22.70
CA GLY A 244 -38.48 -4.70 -23.90
C GLY A 244 -39.71 -5.57 -23.63
N VAL A 245 -39.79 -6.24 -22.48
CA VAL A 245 -40.94 -7.07 -22.08
C VAL A 245 -41.80 -6.44 -20.97
N GLY A 246 -41.52 -5.18 -20.59
CA GLY A 246 -42.30 -4.44 -19.59
C GLY A 246 -42.16 -4.93 -18.14
N ARG A 247 -41.10 -5.69 -17.82
CA ARG A 247 -40.87 -6.28 -16.48
C ARG A 247 -39.94 -5.42 -15.62
N LEU A 248 -40.30 -4.15 -15.46
CA LEU A 248 -39.55 -3.17 -14.66
C LEU A 248 -39.52 -3.50 -13.16
N ASP A 249 -40.50 -4.25 -12.67
CA ASP A 249 -40.58 -4.74 -11.29
C ASP A 249 -39.35 -5.59 -10.89
N VAL A 250 -38.88 -6.43 -11.81
CA VAL A 250 -37.72 -7.30 -11.58
C VAL A 250 -36.42 -6.48 -11.49
N LEU A 251 -36.30 -5.41 -12.30
CA LEU A 251 -35.13 -4.54 -12.31
C LEU A 251 -34.88 -3.84 -10.98
N GLN A 252 -35.93 -3.49 -10.25
CA GLN A 252 -35.77 -2.84 -8.95
C GLN A 252 -35.03 -3.74 -7.94
N SER A 253 -35.41 -5.02 -7.88
CA SER A 253 -34.78 -5.98 -6.96
C SER A 253 -33.31 -6.20 -7.29
N VAL A 254 -32.99 -6.27 -8.58
CA VAL A 254 -31.65 -6.42 -9.11
C VAL A 254 -30.79 -5.19 -8.81
N ASN A 255 -31.30 -3.99 -9.10
CA ASN A 255 -30.57 -2.75 -8.85
C ASN A 255 -30.36 -2.51 -7.34
N LYS A 256 -31.34 -2.86 -6.50
CA LYS A 256 -31.18 -2.81 -5.04
C LYS A 256 -30.06 -3.75 -4.58
N ARG A 257 -30.04 -5.00 -5.05
CA ARG A 257 -28.98 -5.96 -4.73
C ARG A 257 -27.59 -5.44 -5.17
N ALA A 258 -27.52 -4.77 -6.33
CA ALA A 258 -26.30 -4.17 -6.82
C ALA A 258 -25.86 -2.96 -5.96
N LEU A 259 -26.78 -2.14 -5.45
CA LEU A 259 -26.43 -1.08 -4.48
C LEU A 259 -26.01 -1.62 -3.12
N ASP A 260 -26.67 -2.67 -2.62
CA ASP A 260 -26.32 -3.30 -1.34
C ASP A 260 -24.86 -3.79 -1.36
N TYR A 261 -24.40 -4.35 -2.50
CA TYR A 261 -23.00 -4.73 -2.70
C TYR A 261 -22.00 -3.58 -2.44
N TYR A 262 -22.31 -2.36 -2.89
CA TYR A 262 -21.48 -1.19 -2.65
C TYR A 262 -21.71 -0.55 -1.27
N ALA A 263 -22.89 -0.73 -0.67
CA ALA A 263 -23.22 -0.20 0.64
C ALA A 263 -22.53 -1.01 1.77
N ASP A 264 -22.36 -2.31 1.57
CA ASP A 264 -21.66 -3.21 2.51
C ASP A 264 -20.14 -2.94 2.54
N GLN A 265 -19.62 -2.16 1.59
CA GLN A 265 -18.22 -1.73 1.57
C GLN A 265 -18.04 -0.53 2.49
N SER A 266 -17.38 -0.75 3.63
CA SER A 266 -17.35 0.15 4.80
C SER A 266 -16.70 1.53 4.58
N ASP A 267 -16.03 1.77 3.45
CA ASP A 267 -15.56 3.11 3.08
C ASP A 267 -15.64 3.37 1.56
N LEU A 268 -16.72 4.06 1.15
CA LEU A 268 -16.93 4.52 -0.23
C LEU A 268 -15.76 5.39 -0.76
N LYS A 269 -14.97 6.04 0.10
CA LYS A 269 -13.82 6.86 -0.32
C LYS A 269 -12.63 6.02 -0.73
N THR A 270 -12.58 4.75 -0.30
CA THR A 270 -11.49 3.81 -0.64
C THR A 270 -11.77 3.01 -1.90
N LEU A 271 -12.97 3.16 -2.47
CA LEU A 271 -13.33 2.45 -3.69
C LEU A 271 -12.58 3.01 -4.90
N PRO A 272 -12.18 2.13 -5.83
CA PRO A 272 -11.65 2.58 -7.11
C PRO A 272 -12.67 3.45 -7.86
N ALA A 273 -12.15 4.33 -8.71
CA ALA A 273 -12.97 5.21 -9.54
C ALA A 273 -14.02 4.43 -10.35
N ASP A 274 -13.62 3.34 -11.02
CA ASP A 274 -14.54 2.55 -11.86
C ASP A 274 -15.71 1.94 -11.06
N SER A 275 -15.46 1.51 -9.82
CA SER A 275 -16.50 1.00 -8.92
C SER A 275 -17.50 2.10 -8.56
N LEU A 276 -17.01 3.32 -8.30
CA LEU A 276 -17.85 4.49 -8.04
C LEU A 276 -18.64 4.91 -9.30
N GLU A 277 -18.05 4.81 -10.48
CA GLU A 277 -18.71 5.08 -11.77
C GLU A 277 -19.86 4.10 -12.02
N ARG A 278 -19.62 2.79 -11.80
CA ARG A 278 -20.68 1.76 -11.85
C ARG A 278 -21.80 2.07 -10.88
N ARG A 279 -21.46 2.39 -9.63
CA ARG A 279 -22.45 2.78 -8.61
C ARG A 279 -23.28 3.99 -9.03
N ALA A 280 -22.65 5.03 -9.58
CA ALA A 280 -23.37 6.20 -10.08
C ALA A 280 -24.34 5.87 -11.22
N ARG A 281 -23.94 4.97 -12.14
CA ARG A 281 -24.84 4.47 -13.19
C ARG A 281 -26.05 3.72 -12.65
N ILE A 282 -25.88 2.88 -11.62
CA ILE A 282 -27.02 2.21 -10.93
C ILE A 282 -27.97 3.25 -10.35
N LEU A 283 -27.42 4.28 -9.70
CA LEU A 283 -28.23 5.34 -9.09
C LEU A 283 -29.03 6.13 -10.13
N HIS A 284 -28.42 6.47 -11.28
CA HIS A 284 -29.16 7.06 -12.41
C HIS A 284 -30.28 6.13 -12.88
N ALA A 285 -29.93 4.88 -13.18
CA ALA A 285 -30.86 3.83 -13.60
C ALA A 285 -32.09 3.70 -12.67
N MET A 286 -31.85 3.66 -11.37
CA MET A 286 -32.93 3.56 -10.38
C MET A 286 -33.71 4.87 -10.21
N GLY A 287 -33.04 6.02 -10.35
CA GLY A 287 -33.71 7.32 -10.32
C GLY A 287 -34.68 7.49 -11.49
N GLU A 288 -34.30 7.01 -12.67
CA GLU A 288 -35.18 6.97 -13.85
C GLU A 288 -36.40 6.09 -13.61
N ASP A 289 -36.21 4.92 -13.02
CA ASP A 289 -37.30 3.98 -12.71
C ASP A 289 -38.26 4.55 -11.67
N ASP A 290 -37.75 5.21 -10.63
CA ASP A 290 -38.56 5.91 -9.63
C ASP A 290 -39.34 7.07 -10.24
N HIS A 291 -38.71 7.86 -11.11
CA HIS A 291 -39.39 8.93 -11.82
C HIS A 291 -40.52 8.37 -12.69
N LYS A 292 -40.29 7.32 -13.47
CA LYS A 292 -41.31 6.68 -14.33
C LYS A 292 -42.54 6.21 -13.53
N ARG A 293 -42.36 5.88 -12.26
CA ARG A 293 -43.44 5.48 -11.34
C ARG A 293 -44.10 6.63 -10.59
N GLY A 294 -43.59 7.86 -10.75
CA GLY A 294 -44.06 9.05 -10.04
C GLY A 294 -43.45 9.25 -8.65
N ASP A 295 -42.45 8.45 -8.24
CA ASP A 295 -41.71 8.68 -6.99
C ASP A 295 -40.62 9.74 -7.19
N VAL A 296 -41.06 11.00 -7.23
CA VAL A 296 -40.19 12.18 -7.42
C VAL A 296 -39.14 12.29 -6.31
N ALA A 297 -39.52 12.00 -5.06
CA ALA A 297 -38.61 12.10 -3.92
C ALA A 297 -37.51 11.03 -3.98
N GLY A 298 -37.88 9.78 -4.28
CA GLY A 298 -36.94 8.67 -4.47
C GLY A 298 -35.98 8.92 -5.63
N ALA A 299 -36.49 9.45 -6.75
CA ALA A 299 -35.68 9.82 -7.91
C ALA A 299 -34.65 10.91 -7.57
N LEU A 300 -35.08 12.02 -6.97
CA LEU A 300 -34.18 13.12 -6.59
C LEU A 300 -33.10 12.68 -5.61
N ALA A 301 -33.43 11.82 -4.64
CA ALA A 301 -32.45 11.30 -3.69
C ALA A 301 -31.33 10.51 -4.41
N LYS A 302 -31.70 9.66 -5.37
CA LYS A 302 -30.74 8.84 -6.13
C LYS A 302 -29.91 9.67 -7.10
N PHE A 303 -30.54 10.58 -7.84
CA PHE A 303 -29.83 11.50 -8.74
C PHE A 303 -28.89 12.43 -7.97
N SER A 304 -29.27 12.89 -6.77
CA SER A 304 -28.40 13.72 -5.93
C SER A 304 -27.18 12.96 -5.43
N GLU A 305 -27.35 11.69 -5.05
CA GLU A 305 -26.22 10.85 -4.66
C GLU A 305 -25.32 10.51 -5.85
N ALA A 306 -25.90 10.25 -7.04
CA ALA A 306 -25.12 10.07 -8.26
C ALA A 306 -24.33 11.34 -8.62
N HIS A 307 -24.96 12.51 -8.54
CA HIS A 307 -24.34 13.82 -8.76
C HIS A 307 -23.14 14.06 -7.83
N ARG A 308 -23.27 13.70 -6.55
CA ARG A 308 -22.18 13.80 -5.58
C ARG A 308 -21.00 12.91 -5.97
N VAL A 309 -21.26 11.69 -6.43
CA VAL A 309 -20.22 10.73 -6.83
C VAL A 309 -19.56 11.17 -8.13
N THR A 310 -20.33 11.48 -9.18
CA THR A 310 -19.79 11.92 -10.47
C THR A 310 -19.04 13.24 -10.37
N GLY A 311 -19.50 14.18 -9.53
CA GLY A 311 -18.82 15.43 -9.25
C GLY A 311 -17.47 15.24 -8.57
N ALA A 312 -17.36 14.31 -7.61
CA ALA A 312 -16.08 13.98 -6.97
C ALA A 312 -15.09 13.34 -7.96
N LEU A 313 -15.58 12.43 -8.82
CA LEU A 313 -14.75 11.78 -9.84
C LEU A 313 -14.26 12.78 -10.90
N LEU A 314 -15.13 13.70 -11.33
CA LEU A 314 -14.78 14.77 -12.26
C LEU A 314 -13.77 15.73 -11.64
N ALA A 315 -13.91 16.10 -10.36
CA ALA A 315 -12.94 16.94 -9.68
C ALA A 315 -11.53 16.33 -9.65
N ALA A 316 -11.42 15.00 -9.57
CA ALA A 316 -10.15 14.30 -9.64
C ALA A 316 -9.54 14.25 -11.06
N SER A 317 -10.37 14.25 -12.12
CA SER A 317 -9.91 14.31 -13.51
C SER A 317 -10.79 15.26 -14.36
N PRO A 318 -10.58 16.59 -14.29
CA PRO A 318 -11.51 17.58 -14.84
C PRO A 318 -11.64 17.63 -16.37
N GLN A 319 -10.74 16.97 -17.10
CA GLN A 319 -10.69 16.97 -18.56
C GLN A 319 -10.99 15.58 -19.16
N ASP A 320 -11.42 14.63 -18.34
CA ASP A 320 -11.72 13.26 -18.77
C ASP A 320 -13.13 13.18 -19.38
N PRO A 321 -13.29 12.93 -20.70
CA PRO A 321 -14.59 13.02 -21.37
C PRO A 321 -15.67 12.07 -20.79
N PRO A 322 -15.38 10.78 -20.50
CA PRO A 322 -16.34 9.92 -19.80
C PRO A 322 -16.86 10.48 -18.47
N ARG A 323 -16.01 11.13 -17.68
CA ARG A 323 -16.41 11.71 -16.38
C ARG A 323 -17.19 13.02 -16.54
N LEU A 324 -16.83 13.83 -17.53
CA LEU A 324 -17.61 15.00 -17.92
C LEU A 324 -19.01 14.58 -18.36
N PHE A 325 -19.11 13.56 -19.21
CA PHE A 325 -20.39 13.00 -19.65
C PHE A 325 -21.20 12.44 -18.47
N ALA A 326 -20.59 11.63 -17.61
CA ALA A 326 -21.28 11.07 -16.45
C ALA A 326 -21.85 12.15 -15.52
N HIS A 327 -21.10 13.23 -15.28
CA HIS A 327 -21.58 14.36 -14.48
C HIS A 327 -22.63 15.20 -15.20
N ALA A 328 -22.50 15.38 -16.52
CA ALA A 328 -23.49 16.02 -17.38
C ALA A 328 -24.85 15.30 -17.28
N GLN A 329 -24.86 13.96 -17.29
CA GLN A 329 -26.09 13.17 -17.09
C GLN A 329 -26.71 13.41 -15.70
N SER A 330 -25.89 13.58 -14.65
CA SER A 330 -26.41 13.89 -13.31
C SER A 330 -27.07 15.28 -13.25
N GLU A 331 -26.47 16.28 -13.90
CA GLU A 331 -27.06 17.62 -14.02
C GLU A 331 -28.37 17.59 -14.83
N PHE A 332 -28.39 16.85 -15.95
CA PHE A 332 -29.59 16.64 -16.75
C PHE A 332 -30.73 16.05 -15.92
N TRP A 333 -30.51 14.92 -15.24
CA TRP A 333 -31.60 14.23 -14.53
C TRP A 333 -32.16 15.03 -13.36
N LEU A 334 -31.30 15.71 -12.58
CA LEU A 334 -31.77 16.62 -11.53
C LEU A 334 -32.60 17.76 -12.12
N GLY A 335 -32.14 18.35 -13.22
CA GLY A 335 -32.89 19.39 -13.93
C GLY A 335 -34.21 18.89 -14.50
N TYR A 336 -34.23 17.69 -15.06
CA TYR A 336 -35.39 17.10 -15.73
C TYR A 336 -36.51 16.76 -14.74
N VAL A 337 -36.19 16.19 -13.58
CA VAL A 337 -37.20 15.91 -12.54
C VAL A 337 -37.84 17.20 -12.03
N ASP A 338 -37.04 18.26 -11.80
CA ASP A 338 -37.58 19.56 -11.42
C ASP A 338 -38.39 20.21 -12.57
N PHE A 339 -37.98 20.00 -13.82
CA PHE A 339 -38.67 20.52 -15.01
C PHE A 339 -40.07 19.91 -15.19
N ILE A 340 -40.18 18.57 -15.10
CA ILE A 340 -41.47 17.86 -15.24
C ILE A 340 -42.44 18.21 -14.11
N ASP A 341 -41.91 18.52 -12.93
CA ASP A 341 -42.69 19.00 -11.78
C ASP A 341 -42.92 20.53 -11.79
N TYR A 342 -42.70 21.17 -12.95
CA TYR A 342 -42.91 22.62 -13.17
C TYR A 342 -42.08 23.54 -12.26
N ARG A 343 -41.03 23.02 -11.59
CA ARG A 343 -40.11 23.76 -10.71
C ARG A 343 -38.96 24.37 -11.53
N TYR A 344 -39.31 25.21 -12.51
CA TYR A 344 -38.37 25.75 -13.49
C TYR A 344 -37.21 26.56 -12.89
N GLU A 345 -37.42 27.23 -11.76
CA GLU A 345 -36.35 27.98 -11.07
C GLU A 345 -35.23 27.07 -10.55
N LYS A 346 -35.54 25.80 -10.25
CA LYS A 346 -34.54 24.80 -9.85
C LYS A 346 -33.96 24.07 -11.06
N ALA A 347 -34.78 23.82 -12.09
CA ALA A 347 -34.36 23.14 -13.30
C ALA A 347 -33.37 23.96 -14.14
N LEU A 348 -33.61 25.27 -14.30
CA LEU A 348 -32.82 26.11 -15.21
C LEU A 348 -31.31 26.15 -14.87
N PRO A 349 -30.88 26.36 -13.60
CA PRO A 349 -29.46 26.30 -13.27
C PRO A 349 -28.80 24.97 -13.61
N ARG A 350 -29.53 23.85 -13.44
CA ARG A 350 -29.05 22.50 -13.76
C ARG A 350 -28.86 22.31 -15.27
N PHE A 351 -29.81 22.75 -16.08
CA PHE A 351 -29.65 22.69 -17.54
C PHE A 351 -28.55 23.62 -18.07
N ILE A 352 -28.32 24.77 -17.44
CA ILE A 352 -27.17 25.64 -17.77
C ILE A 352 -25.84 24.93 -17.45
N ALA A 353 -25.73 24.26 -16.30
CA ALA A 353 -24.55 23.47 -15.94
C ALA A 353 -24.33 22.30 -16.92
N TYR A 354 -25.40 21.56 -17.24
CA TYR A 354 -25.39 20.50 -18.24
C TYR A 354 -24.90 20.99 -19.61
N ARG A 355 -25.40 22.14 -20.08
CA ARG A 355 -24.93 22.75 -21.34
C ARG A 355 -23.44 23.07 -21.29
N GLY A 356 -22.95 23.69 -20.21
CA GLY A 356 -21.53 24.02 -20.07
C GLY A 356 -20.62 22.78 -20.09
N LEU A 357 -21.05 21.68 -19.49
CA LEU A 357 -20.33 20.39 -19.55
C LEU A 357 -20.36 19.81 -20.98
N ALA A 358 -21.51 19.84 -21.66
CA ALA A 358 -21.62 19.38 -23.04
C ALA A 358 -20.78 20.23 -24.02
N GLU A 359 -20.72 21.55 -23.85
CA GLU A 359 -19.80 22.44 -24.58
C GLU A 359 -18.33 22.07 -24.35
N GLN A 360 -17.97 21.64 -23.14
CA GLN A 360 -16.62 21.16 -22.85
C GLN A 360 -16.33 19.81 -23.53
N LEU A 361 -17.28 18.87 -23.51
CA LEU A 361 -17.17 17.59 -24.20
C LEU A 361 -16.92 17.76 -25.70
N VAL A 362 -17.72 18.62 -26.34
CA VAL A 362 -17.60 18.96 -27.76
C VAL A 362 -16.25 19.60 -28.09
N ARG A 363 -15.70 20.43 -27.19
CA ARG A 363 -14.36 21.02 -27.38
C ARG A 363 -13.25 19.98 -27.28
N LEU A 364 -13.37 19.02 -26.37
CA LEU A 364 -12.37 17.97 -26.16
C LEU A 364 -12.41 16.90 -27.25
N VAL A 365 -13.61 16.50 -27.68
CA VAL A 365 -13.80 15.42 -28.66
C VAL A 365 -14.78 15.87 -29.75
N PRO A 366 -14.38 16.80 -30.65
CA PRO A 366 -15.29 17.40 -31.64
C PRO A 366 -15.80 16.41 -32.70
N GLY A 367 -15.20 15.22 -32.81
CA GLY A 367 -15.63 14.16 -33.72
C GLY A 367 -16.72 13.25 -33.14
N ASP A 368 -16.99 13.32 -31.84
CA ASP A 368 -18.00 12.46 -31.21
C ASP A 368 -19.39 13.06 -31.38
N GLN A 369 -20.19 12.44 -32.24
CA GLN A 369 -21.55 12.89 -32.53
C GLN A 369 -22.49 12.81 -31.32
N SER A 370 -22.23 11.91 -30.36
CA SER A 370 -23.06 11.77 -29.17
C SER A 370 -22.94 13.01 -28.28
N TYR A 371 -21.73 13.57 -28.12
CA TYR A 371 -21.52 14.79 -27.33
C TYR A 371 -22.15 16.03 -27.97
N TRP A 372 -22.14 16.12 -29.30
CA TRP A 372 -22.89 17.16 -30.01
C TRP A 372 -24.41 17.02 -29.78
N ARG A 373 -24.92 15.78 -29.72
CA ARG A 373 -26.33 15.51 -29.41
C ARG A 373 -26.69 15.91 -27.99
N GLU A 374 -25.84 15.62 -27.00
CA GLU A 374 -25.99 16.10 -25.61
C GLU A 374 -26.06 17.63 -25.53
N LEU A 375 -25.19 18.33 -26.27
CA LEU A 375 -25.21 19.80 -26.32
C LEU A 375 -26.55 20.32 -26.87
N ALA A 376 -27.04 19.72 -27.96
CA ALA A 376 -28.33 20.08 -28.54
C ALA A 376 -29.50 19.80 -27.58
N TYR A 377 -29.45 18.71 -26.81
CA TYR A 377 -30.45 18.43 -25.77
C TYR A 377 -30.39 19.44 -24.62
N ALA A 378 -29.20 19.81 -24.14
CA ALA A 378 -29.03 20.81 -23.09
C ALA A 378 -29.60 22.18 -23.49
N GLN A 379 -29.23 22.67 -24.68
CA GLN A 379 -29.79 23.90 -25.27
C GLN A 379 -31.31 23.79 -25.44
N GLY A 380 -31.77 22.63 -25.90
CA GLY A 380 -33.19 22.32 -26.07
C GLY A 380 -33.99 22.40 -24.78
N ASN A 381 -33.45 21.92 -23.66
CA ASN A 381 -34.10 21.98 -22.35
C ASN A 381 -34.23 23.42 -21.84
N ILE A 382 -33.19 24.25 -22.04
CA ILE A 382 -33.23 25.67 -21.69
C ILE A 382 -34.26 26.41 -22.55
N CYS A 383 -34.26 26.15 -23.87
CA CYS A 383 -35.25 26.65 -24.81
C CYS A 383 -36.68 26.33 -24.37
N THR A 384 -36.96 25.08 -23.99
CA THR A 384 -38.30 24.66 -23.53
C THR A 384 -38.76 25.47 -22.32
N ILE A 385 -37.89 25.69 -21.32
CA ILE A 385 -38.20 26.55 -20.17
C ILE A 385 -38.47 27.99 -20.63
N ALA A 386 -37.63 28.53 -21.50
CA ALA A 386 -37.75 29.90 -22.00
C ALA A 386 -39.09 30.12 -22.74
N VAL A 387 -39.47 29.20 -23.63
CA VAL A 387 -40.75 29.25 -24.35
C VAL A 387 -41.92 29.17 -23.37
N THR A 388 -41.88 28.20 -22.44
CA THR A 388 -42.98 27.96 -21.49
C THR A 388 -43.21 29.16 -20.58
N ARG A 389 -42.13 29.79 -20.10
CA ARG A 389 -42.21 30.94 -19.19
C ARG A 389 -42.29 32.29 -19.89
N ARG A 390 -42.23 32.33 -21.23
CA ARG A 390 -42.02 33.56 -22.01
C ARG A 390 -40.80 34.34 -21.49
N GLY A 391 -39.71 33.62 -21.31
CA GLY A 391 -38.45 34.12 -20.79
C GLY A 391 -37.76 35.14 -21.69
N PRO A 392 -36.62 35.70 -21.25
CA PRO A 392 -35.89 36.73 -21.98
C PRO A 392 -35.37 36.21 -23.33
N GLU A 393 -35.22 37.13 -24.29
CA GLU A 393 -34.77 36.84 -25.66
C GLU A 393 -33.48 36.01 -25.71
N LYS A 394 -32.53 36.27 -24.80
CA LYS A 394 -31.29 35.49 -24.69
C LYS A 394 -31.53 34.00 -24.45
N GLN A 395 -32.51 33.62 -23.64
CA GLN A 395 -32.83 32.21 -23.40
C GLN A 395 -33.62 31.60 -24.56
N LEU A 396 -34.41 32.41 -25.28
CA LEU A 396 -35.09 31.98 -26.51
C LEU A 396 -34.08 31.70 -27.65
N ALA A 397 -32.91 32.36 -27.66
CA ALA A 397 -31.84 32.07 -28.62
C ALA A 397 -31.29 30.63 -28.51
N GLU A 398 -31.43 29.98 -27.35
CA GLU A 398 -31.06 28.57 -27.18
C GLU A 398 -31.88 27.64 -28.08
N CYS A 399 -33.07 28.07 -28.53
CA CYS A 399 -33.88 27.31 -29.48
C CYS A 399 -33.22 27.24 -30.86
N SER A 400 -32.66 28.36 -31.35
CA SER A 400 -31.91 28.37 -32.61
C SER A 400 -30.58 27.62 -32.49
N ASP A 401 -29.90 27.74 -31.34
CA ASP A 401 -28.64 27.04 -31.10
C ASP A 401 -28.87 25.52 -31.05
N ALA A 402 -29.94 25.07 -30.39
CA ALA A 402 -30.31 23.65 -30.33
C ALA A 402 -30.64 23.09 -31.72
N LEU A 403 -31.35 23.85 -32.56
CA LEU A 403 -31.64 23.45 -33.94
C LEU A 403 -30.36 23.34 -34.77
N ALA A 404 -29.53 24.39 -34.78
CA ALA A 404 -28.28 24.41 -35.55
C ALA A 404 -27.32 23.28 -35.11
N THR A 405 -27.26 23.00 -33.81
CA THR A 405 -26.44 21.92 -33.25
C THR A 405 -26.99 20.55 -33.66
N MET A 406 -28.30 20.32 -33.60
CA MET A 406 -28.89 19.05 -34.03
C MET A 406 -28.79 18.83 -35.54
N GLU A 407 -28.91 19.88 -36.36
CA GLU A 407 -28.63 19.81 -37.80
C GLU A 407 -27.18 19.42 -38.09
N ARG A 408 -26.24 19.90 -37.27
CA ARG A 408 -24.84 19.45 -37.35
C ARG A 408 -24.72 17.96 -37.04
N VAL A 409 -25.38 17.45 -36.00
CA VAL A 409 -25.43 16.01 -35.71
C VAL A 409 -26.00 15.25 -36.90
N GLY A 410 -27.09 15.74 -37.50
CA GLY A 410 -27.70 15.13 -38.70
C GLY A 410 -26.76 15.04 -39.91
N ARG A 411 -25.85 16.01 -40.08
CA ARG A 411 -24.78 15.94 -41.10
C ARG A 411 -23.72 14.89 -40.78
N MET A 412 -23.46 14.60 -39.51
CA MET A 412 -22.52 13.56 -39.07
C MET A 412 -23.11 12.15 -39.24
N VAL A 413 -24.44 12.00 -39.06
CA VAL A 413 -25.16 10.72 -39.17
C VAL A 413 -26.41 10.82 -40.06
N PRO A 414 -26.27 11.01 -41.39
CA PRO A 414 -27.40 11.27 -42.29
C PRO A 414 -28.43 10.12 -42.39
N GLY A 415 -28.04 8.90 -42.00
CA GLY A 415 -28.89 7.71 -41.99
C GLY A 415 -29.70 7.51 -40.70
N ASP A 416 -29.45 8.28 -39.64
CA ASP A 416 -30.12 8.10 -38.36
C ASP A 416 -31.50 8.79 -38.35
N PHE A 417 -32.55 7.98 -38.41
CA PHE A 417 -33.94 8.47 -38.37
C PHE A 417 -34.31 9.09 -37.03
N SER A 418 -33.68 8.68 -35.91
CA SER A 418 -33.91 9.29 -34.61
C SER A 418 -33.42 10.74 -34.58
N VAL A 419 -32.27 11.02 -35.21
CA VAL A 419 -31.74 12.39 -35.34
C VAL A 419 -32.63 13.23 -36.26
N LYS A 420 -33.18 12.66 -37.33
CA LYS A 420 -34.16 13.39 -38.17
C LYS A 420 -35.42 13.77 -37.39
N ALA A 421 -35.93 12.87 -36.55
CA ALA A 421 -37.06 13.17 -35.66
C ALA A 421 -36.70 14.26 -34.65
N ASP A 422 -35.50 14.21 -34.07
CA ASP A 422 -35.00 15.25 -33.18
C ASP A 422 -34.90 16.62 -33.86
N ILE A 423 -34.43 16.69 -35.11
CA ILE A 423 -34.40 17.94 -35.90
C ILE A 423 -35.82 18.48 -36.12
N ALA A 424 -36.78 17.62 -36.46
CA ALA A 424 -38.18 18.04 -36.60
C ALA A 424 -38.74 18.61 -35.29
N ASN A 425 -38.43 17.98 -34.15
CA ASN A 425 -38.77 18.49 -32.83
C ASN A 425 -38.06 19.83 -32.52
N ARG A 426 -36.81 20.03 -32.94
CA ARG A 426 -36.14 21.34 -32.78
C ARG A 426 -36.80 22.45 -33.60
N HIS A 427 -37.23 22.18 -34.84
CA HIS A 427 -38.04 23.13 -35.61
C HIS A 427 -39.36 23.48 -34.91
N ALA A 428 -40.01 22.49 -34.25
CA ALA A 428 -41.21 22.72 -33.46
C ALA A 428 -40.98 23.73 -32.32
N TRP A 429 -39.90 23.55 -31.55
CA TRP A 429 -39.53 24.46 -30.47
C TRP A 429 -39.12 25.84 -30.97
N MET A 430 -38.38 25.92 -32.07
CA MET A 430 -38.03 27.19 -32.71
C MET A 430 -39.28 27.96 -33.16
N ALA A 431 -40.26 27.27 -33.75
CA ALA A 431 -41.54 27.88 -34.11
C ALA A 431 -42.28 28.44 -32.89
N ASP A 432 -42.29 27.73 -31.76
CA ASP A 432 -42.94 28.22 -30.54
C ASP A 432 -42.21 29.41 -29.93
N ALA A 433 -40.87 29.45 -29.98
CA ALA A 433 -40.08 30.60 -29.57
C ALA A 433 -40.40 31.83 -30.43
N LEU A 434 -40.44 31.67 -31.75
CA LEU A 434 -40.82 32.74 -32.69
C LEU A 434 -42.25 33.24 -32.44
N ARG A 435 -43.18 32.33 -32.16
CA ARG A 435 -44.57 32.69 -31.82
C ARG A 435 -44.66 33.49 -30.53
N VAL A 436 -43.88 33.15 -29.49
CA VAL A 436 -43.79 33.92 -28.25
C VAL A 436 -43.26 35.34 -28.51
N GLN A 437 -42.38 35.50 -29.49
CA GLN A 437 -41.86 36.79 -29.95
C GLN A 437 -42.81 37.53 -30.92
N GLY A 438 -44.01 36.98 -31.22
CA GLY A 438 -44.97 37.57 -32.16
C GLY A 438 -44.61 37.39 -33.65
N ARG A 439 -43.57 36.62 -33.96
CA ARG A 439 -43.06 36.38 -35.32
C ARG A 439 -43.80 35.21 -35.98
N ASN A 440 -45.12 35.33 -36.13
CA ASN A 440 -45.99 34.23 -36.56
C ASN A 440 -45.70 33.72 -37.99
N VAL A 441 -45.23 34.58 -38.90
CA VAL A 441 -44.84 34.18 -40.27
C VAL A 441 -43.61 33.27 -40.23
N ASP A 442 -42.58 33.67 -39.48
CA ASP A 442 -41.36 32.86 -39.31
C ASP A 442 -41.67 31.56 -38.57
N ALA A 443 -42.53 31.61 -37.54
CA ALA A 443 -42.99 30.41 -36.84
C ALA A 443 -43.71 29.43 -37.80
N LEU A 444 -44.51 29.94 -38.74
CA LEU A 444 -45.19 29.10 -39.73
C LEU A 444 -44.18 28.47 -40.70
N HIS A 445 -43.11 29.19 -41.08
CA HIS A 445 -42.01 28.62 -41.86
C HIS A 445 -41.34 27.45 -41.13
N GLU A 446 -41.02 27.61 -39.85
CA GLU A 446 -40.41 26.53 -39.05
C GLU A 446 -41.34 25.32 -38.89
N ARG A 447 -42.64 25.53 -38.69
CA ARG A 447 -43.62 24.44 -38.69
C ARG A 447 -43.70 23.72 -40.05
N ALA A 448 -43.53 24.42 -41.16
CA ALA A 448 -43.47 23.80 -42.47
C ALA A 448 -42.22 22.94 -42.65
N GLN A 449 -41.06 23.34 -42.11
CA GLN A 449 -39.85 22.52 -42.09
C GLN A 449 -40.04 21.26 -41.23
N GLN A 450 -40.59 21.40 -40.01
CA GLN A 450 -40.99 20.27 -39.17
C GLN A 450 -41.88 19.29 -39.95
N ALA A 451 -42.96 19.80 -40.54
CA ALA A 451 -43.93 19.03 -41.30
C ALA A 451 -43.26 18.26 -42.46
N ALA A 452 -42.40 18.91 -43.24
CA ALA A 452 -41.70 18.28 -44.36
C ALA A 452 -40.78 17.12 -43.92
N ILE A 453 -40.18 17.20 -42.73
CA ILE A 453 -39.36 16.11 -42.18
C ILE A 453 -40.26 14.96 -41.70
N VAL A 454 -41.27 15.26 -40.87
CA VAL A 454 -42.18 14.23 -40.33
C VAL A 454 -42.93 13.50 -41.44
N GLN A 455 -43.34 14.20 -42.50
CA GLN A 455 -43.97 13.56 -43.65
C GLN A 455 -43.07 12.54 -44.35
N ARG A 456 -41.77 12.81 -44.44
CA ARG A 456 -40.78 11.85 -44.97
C ARG A 456 -40.64 10.66 -44.04
N LEU A 457 -40.53 10.89 -42.73
CA LEU A 457 -40.46 9.82 -41.72
C LEU A 457 -41.69 8.91 -41.76
N LEU A 458 -42.89 9.47 -41.89
CA LEU A 458 -44.14 8.71 -42.05
C LEU A 458 -44.21 7.95 -43.38
N LYS A 459 -43.58 8.45 -44.44
CA LYS A 459 -43.53 7.73 -45.71
C LYS A 459 -42.63 6.49 -45.58
N ASP A 460 -41.53 6.62 -44.84
CA ASP A 460 -40.56 5.54 -44.64
C ASP A 460 -41.07 4.50 -43.61
N ASP A 461 -41.76 4.93 -42.56
CA ASP A 461 -42.42 4.06 -41.57
C ASP A 461 -43.89 4.49 -41.31
N PRO A 462 -44.83 4.06 -42.16
CA PRO A 462 -46.24 4.48 -42.07
C PRO A 462 -46.99 4.00 -40.82
N LYS A 463 -46.46 2.99 -40.12
CA LYS A 463 -47.10 2.43 -38.91
C LYS A 463 -46.55 3.07 -37.63
N ASN A 464 -45.59 3.98 -37.75
CA ASN A 464 -45.01 4.65 -36.59
C ASN A 464 -46.02 5.62 -35.97
N VAL A 465 -46.58 5.22 -34.84
CA VAL A 465 -47.57 6.01 -34.09
C VAL A 465 -46.95 7.32 -33.59
N SER A 466 -45.67 7.34 -33.22
CA SER A 466 -44.99 8.55 -32.77
C SER A 466 -44.90 9.58 -33.90
N TYR A 467 -44.51 9.16 -35.11
CA TYR A 467 -44.46 10.10 -36.24
C TYR A 467 -45.86 10.58 -36.66
N LEU A 468 -46.89 9.74 -36.52
CA LEU A 468 -48.28 10.15 -36.76
C LEU A 468 -48.74 11.21 -35.75
N GLN A 469 -48.36 11.06 -34.49
CA GLN A 469 -48.60 12.06 -33.45
C GLN A 469 -47.88 13.38 -33.74
N ASP A 470 -46.59 13.34 -34.10
CA ASP A 470 -45.83 14.55 -34.46
C ASP A 470 -46.45 15.30 -35.65
N TRP A 471 -46.97 14.55 -36.62
CA TRP A 471 -47.64 15.09 -37.79
C TRP A 471 -48.97 15.79 -37.44
N MET A 472 -49.78 15.15 -36.60
CA MET A 472 -51.00 15.74 -36.05
C MET A 472 -50.69 17.04 -35.29
N LEU A 473 -49.66 17.03 -34.43
CA LEU A 473 -49.26 18.21 -33.65
C LEU A 473 -48.71 19.35 -34.53
N ALA A 474 -47.96 19.03 -35.58
CA ALA A 474 -47.49 20.02 -36.56
C ALA A 474 -48.68 20.70 -37.25
N ARG A 475 -49.64 19.92 -37.76
CA ARG A 475 -50.87 20.44 -38.40
C ARG A 475 -51.71 21.27 -37.45
N TYR A 476 -51.87 20.82 -36.20
CA TYR A 476 -52.55 21.61 -35.18
C TYR A 476 -51.84 22.96 -34.96
N SER A 477 -50.53 22.97 -34.78
CA SER A 477 -49.76 24.21 -34.54
C SER A 477 -49.82 25.16 -35.75
N MET A 478 -49.72 24.63 -36.96
CA MET A 478 -49.91 25.39 -38.21
C MET A 478 -51.33 25.98 -38.29
N SER A 479 -52.37 25.24 -37.87
CA SER A 479 -53.73 25.78 -37.85
C SER A 479 -53.87 27.01 -36.96
N GLN A 480 -53.21 27.02 -35.80
CA GLN A 480 -53.23 28.17 -34.89
C GLN A 480 -52.50 29.38 -35.48
N LEU A 481 -51.33 29.15 -36.10
CA LEU A 481 -50.54 30.20 -36.75
C LEU A 481 -51.25 30.77 -37.99
N LEU A 482 -51.85 29.93 -38.82
CA LEU A 482 -52.63 30.38 -39.98
C LEU A 482 -53.84 31.21 -39.53
N ASN A 483 -54.52 30.80 -38.47
CA ASN A 483 -55.64 31.56 -37.93
C ASN A 483 -55.21 32.94 -37.43
N SER A 484 -54.09 33.03 -36.70
CA SER A 484 -53.56 34.32 -36.22
C SER A 484 -53.05 35.23 -37.34
N LEU A 485 -52.76 34.67 -38.51
CA LEU A 485 -52.40 35.40 -39.73
C LEU A 485 -53.61 35.75 -40.61
N GLY A 486 -54.84 35.42 -40.19
CA GLY A 486 -56.07 35.68 -40.94
C GLY A 486 -56.37 34.66 -42.05
N GLU A 487 -55.56 33.61 -42.19
CA GLU A 487 -55.66 32.56 -43.21
C GLU A 487 -56.64 31.45 -42.80
N ARG A 488 -57.88 31.86 -42.50
CA ARG A 488 -58.88 31.03 -41.83
C ARG A 488 -59.20 29.72 -42.56
N HIS A 489 -59.35 29.77 -43.88
CA HIS A 489 -59.67 28.57 -44.67
C HIS A 489 -58.55 27.53 -44.59
N ARG A 490 -57.29 27.96 -44.68
CA ARG A 490 -56.12 27.09 -44.54
C ARG A 490 -55.99 26.55 -43.12
N ALA A 491 -56.30 27.37 -42.12
CA ALA A 491 -56.32 26.97 -40.72
C ALA A 491 -57.36 25.85 -40.47
N GLU A 492 -58.60 26.03 -40.94
CA GLU A 492 -59.68 25.05 -40.84
C GLU A 492 -59.30 23.74 -41.55
N LYS A 493 -58.67 23.81 -42.71
CA LYS A 493 -58.18 22.62 -43.42
C LYS A 493 -57.15 21.83 -42.60
N MET A 494 -56.15 22.51 -42.04
CA MET A 494 -55.13 21.88 -41.18
C MET A 494 -55.75 21.24 -39.93
N ARG A 495 -56.75 21.92 -39.34
CA ARG A 495 -57.49 21.44 -38.18
C ARG A 495 -58.26 20.15 -38.47
N GLU A 496 -58.94 20.10 -39.60
CA GLU A 496 -59.69 18.91 -40.03
C GLU A 496 -58.76 17.74 -40.36
N ASP A 497 -57.62 18.00 -40.99
CA ASP A 497 -56.60 16.99 -41.24
C ASP A 497 -56.04 16.42 -39.93
N ALA A 498 -55.75 17.26 -38.94
CA ALA A 498 -55.31 16.82 -37.61
C ALA A 498 -56.38 16.02 -36.85
N ARG A 499 -57.69 16.31 -37.04
CA ARG A 499 -58.78 15.51 -36.46
C ARG A 499 -58.80 14.09 -37.01
N ARG A 500 -58.57 13.92 -38.32
CA ARG A 500 -58.45 12.58 -38.92
C ARG A 500 -57.22 11.84 -38.43
N ASP A 501 -56.12 12.56 -38.18
CA ASP A 501 -54.91 11.95 -37.62
C ASP A 501 -55.11 11.46 -36.18
N VAL A 502 -55.76 12.26 -35.31
CA VAL A 502 -56.03 11.82 -33.92
C VAL A 502 -57.01 10.66 -33.85
N GLU A 503 -57.94 10.55 -34.79
CA GLU A 503 -58.83 9.39 -34.85
C GLU A 503 -58.07 8.11 -35.18
N ARG A 504 -57.14 8.16 -36.13
CA ARG A 504 -56.24 7.04 -36.43
C ARG A 504 -55.32 6.68 -35.25
N LEU A 505 -54.86 7.68 -34.48
CA LEU A 505 -54.11 7.42 -33.24
C LEU A 505 -54.99 6.66 -32.24
N ILE A 506 -56.19 7.14 -31.94
CA ILE A 506 -57.12 6.47 -31.01
C ILE A 506 -57.47 5.05 -31.46
N GLU A 507 -57.61 4.80 -32.76
CA GLU A 507 -57.83 3.46 -33.30
C GLU A 507 -56.66 2.49 -32.98
N SER A 508 -55.44 3.01 -32.88
CA SER A 508 -54.25 2.20 -32.58
C SER A 508 -54.08 1.88 -31.09
N ASP A 509 -54.52 2.77 -30.19
CA ASP A 509 -54.59 2.54 -28.75
C ASP A 509 -55.78 3.32 -28.14
N PRO A 510 -56.95 2.66 -28.02
CA PRO A 510 -58.17 3.30 -27.50
C PRO A 510 -58.08 3.75 -26.04
N GLU A 511 -57.21 3.12 -25.26
CA GLU A 511 -57.03 3.40 -23.83
C GLU A 511 -56.18 4.65 -23.58
N ASN A 512 -55.52 5.19 -24.61
CA ASN A 512 -54.73 6.41 -24.50
C ASN A 512 -55.60 7.66 -24.23
N ASN A 513 -55.59 8.10 -22.96
CA ASN A 513 -56.33 9.29 -22.51
C ASN A 513 -55.85 10.58 -23.19
N ASP A 514 -54.56 10.72 -23.49
CA ASP A 514 -53.99 11.94 -24.05
C ASP A 514 -54.55 12.21 -25.45
N TRP A 515 -54.69 11.17 -26.27
CA TRP A 515 -55.28 11.32 -27.60
C TRP A 515 -56.77 11.65 -27.56
N ARG A 516 -57.51 11.13 -26.56
CA ARG A 516 -58.90 11.53 -26.33
C ARG A 516 -59.00 13.01 -25.94
N LEU A 517 -58.08 13.51 -25.11
CA LEU A 517 -57.97 14.94 -24.80
C LEU A 517 -57.62 15.77 -26.03
N TRP A 518 -56.70 15.30 -26.88
CA TRP A 518 -56.37 15.95 -28.15
C TRP A 518 -57.55 15.98 -29.11
N LYS A 519 -58.34 14.90 -29.21
CA LYS A 519 -59.58 14.89 -30.00
C LYS A 519 -60.55 15.95 -29.53
N ALA A 520 -60.80 16.04 -28.22
CA ALA A 520 -61.64 17.08 -27.64
C ALA A 520 -61.07 18.50 -27.86
N LYS A 521 -59.75 18.65 -27.84
CA LYS A 521 -59.09 19.92 -28.13
C LYS A 521 -59.22 20.30 -29.60
N LEU A 522 -59.14 19.33 -30.52
CA LEU A 522 -59.21 19.52 -31.98
C LEU A 522 -60.64 19.82 -32.49
N THR A 523 -61.68 19.39 -31.77
CA THR A 523 -63.08 19.68 -32.12
C THR A 523 -63.54 21.08 -31.72
N LYS A 524 -62.82 21.77 -30.82
CA LYS A 524 -63.11 23.17 -30.50
C LYS A 524 -62.91 24.07 -31.74
N PRO A 525 -63.83 25.02 -31.99
CA PRO A 525 -63.68 25.98 -33.08
C PRO A 525 -62.37 26.77 -32.91
N LEU A 526 -61.83 27.26 -34.02
CA LEU A 526 -60.71 28.21 -33.97
C LEU A 526 -61.21 29.50 -33.30
N ASP A 527 -60.47 29.97 -32.30
CA ASP A 527 -60.78 31.22 -31.61
C ASP A 527 -60.81 32.38 -32.62
N LYS A 528 -61.76 33.30 -32.43
CA LYS A 528 -61.99 34.43 -33.34
C LYS A 528 -60.91 35.49 -33.24
#